data_AF-A0A0U3JV47-F1
#
_entry.id   AF-A0A0U3JV47-F1
#
_cell.length_a   1.000
_cell.length_b   1.000
_cell.length_c   1.000
_cell.angle_alpha   90.00
_cell.angle_beta   90.00
_cell.angle_gamma   90.00
#
_symmetry.space_group_name_H-M   'P 1'
#
loop_
_entity.id
_entity.type
_entity.pdbx_description
1 polymer ?
#
loop_
_entity_poly.entity_id
_entity_poly.type
_entity_poly.pdbx_seq_one_letter_code
_entity_poly.pdbx_strand_id
1 'polypeptide(L)'
;MLPLGKPERPAPRPYAALPLGWAAVVLVLTLTPADKMPITPVWELLSFDTAAHAGVFLVLAGLSWFSLRRQRRWPTLALRAGRAALLSSIVFGGLIEVMQYNMALGRHGEWTDLLSDAIGAALAVGVATAGAARLGRRPPLRVSTWVGLLLAGAALGAWPAPVAAQDLVRARHTIKKLASPCLHGRGYVKHGEHKAAAYLRGRFRELKLQPLAPDYTQPFALDVNTFPGKLQLDVMPFGPLRRMPQAKHLQPGRNFIAAPNSGSGKLDWGSRLVRLDTLAFTDSLVRQRSIAQLTRLPGAVLLTARVESQLAHWPHLRQALETAAARITLVPKLTALLASEQSAQVKLLALPTAAAWPAATTVPNQMKSVHLEVEAKLIRQYQTQNLAAIVRGSVQPDSFLVATAHYDHLGLMGKSTYFPGANDNASGVALLLELAAHYARPENRPAYSVVFLLFGAEEAGLLGSTYFVAHPLVPLKSIKFLVNLDLLGTGEQGATVVNGKVFEAPYQRLLALNEAHHYLPALGARGRAANSDHFPFSEAGVPAFFIYTRGGSTAYHDVNDRPEALSLAGFAGAFGLVRDFLNELGAAR
;
A
#
# COMPACT_ATOMS: atom_id res chain seq x y z
N MET A 1 -78.21 35.72 18.17
CA MET A 1 -76.82 35.29 18.40
C MET A 1 -76.61 33.96 17.72
N LEU A 2 -75.93 33.96 16.57
CA LEU A 2 -75.36 32.76 15.92
C LEU A 2 -73.85 33.04 15.81
N PRO A 3 -72.97 32.14 16.28
CA PRO A 3 -71.55 32.44 16.40
C PRO A 3 -70.90 32.46 15.01
N LEU A 4 -70.16 33.54 14.72
CA LEU A 4 -69.22 33.60 13.61
C LEU A 4 -68.23 32.44 13.78
N GLY A 5 -68.29 31.48 12.86
CA GLY A 5 -67.37 30.34 12.83
C GLY A 5 -65.92 30.84 12.83
N LYS A 6 -65.11 30.31 13.74
CA LYS A 6 -63.65 30.52 13.71
C LYS A 6 -63.13 30.04 12.35
N PRO A 7 -62.28 30.80 11.64
CA PRO A 7 -61.65 30.30 10.43
C PRO A 7 -60.84 29.05 10.79
N GLU A 8 -61.21 27.91 10.21
CA GLU A 8 -60.42 26.68 10.30
C GLU A 8 -58.99 27.00 9.84
N ARG A 9 -58.00 26.76 10.72
CA ARG A 9 -56.60 26.79 10.31
C ARG A 9 -56.42 25.68 9.27
N PRO A 10 -56.01 25.96 8.03
CA PRO A 10 -55.76 24.91 7.06
C PRO A 10 -54.73 23.95 7.64
N ALA A 11 -55.00 22.64 7.53
CA ALA A 11 -54.08 21.59 8.00
C ALA A 11 -52.64 21.88 7.52
N PRO A 12 -51.62 21.72 8.38
CA PRO A 12 -50.24 21.99 8.00
C PRO A 12 -49.85 21.03 6.88
N ARG A 13 -49.76 21.55 5.65
CA ARG A 13 -49.32 20.74 4.51
C ARG A 13 -47.83 20.44 4.69
N PRO A 14 -47.38 19.19 4.56
CA PRO A 14 -46.03 18.75 4.94
C PRO A 14 -45.00 19.09 3.86
N TYR A 15 -45.02 20.31 3.31
CA TYR A 15 -44.09 20.67 2.23
C TYR A 15 -42.63 20.60 2.68
N ALA A 16 -42.33 20.80 3.97
CA ALA A 16 -40.99 20.68 4.52
C ALA A 16 -40.54 19.22 4.74
N ALA A 17 -41.47 18.26 4.80
CA ALA A 17 -41.12 16.86 5.07
C ALA A 17 -40.31 16.22 3.93
N LEU A 18 -40.56 16.64 2.68
CA LEU A 18 -39.86 16.11 1.51
C LEU A 18 -38.36 16.46 1.49
N PRO A 19 -37.94 17.74 1.57
CA PRO A 19 -36.51 18.06 1.60
C PRO A 19 -35.83 17.57 2.88
N LEU A 20 -36.51 17.55 4.03
CA LEU A 20 -35.96 17.01 5.28
C LEU A 20 -35.75 15.49 5.22
N GLY A 21 -36.71 14.75 4.67
CA GLY A 21 -36.58 13.31 4.45
C GLY A 21 -35.44 12.98 3.49
N TRP A 22 -35.29 13.76 2.42
CA TRP A 22 -34.19 13.58 1.48
C TRP A 22 -32.83 13.97 2.08
N ALA A 23 -32.76 15.05 2.87
CA ALA A 23 -31.55 15.41 3.60
C ALA A 23 -31.09 14.30 4.56
N ALA A 24 -32.04 13.60 5.21
CA ALA A 24 -31.73 12.43 6.03
C ALA A 24 -31.16 11.26 5.20
N VAL A 25 -31.70 11.02 4.00
CA VAL A 25 -31.14 10.02 3.06
C VAL A 25 -29.72 10.41 2.65
N VAL A 26 -29.48 11.67 2.27
CA VAL A 26 -28.14 12.17 1.93
C VAL A 26 -27.18 11.98 3.10
N LEU A 27 -27.59 12.30 4.33
CA LEU A 27 -26.78 12.12 5.52
C LEU A 27 -26.44 10.65 5.79
N VAL A 28 -27.41 9.73 5.64
CA VAL A 28 -27.15 8.29 5.79
C VAL A 28 -26.18 7.79 4.72
N LEU A 29 -26.37 8.17 3.45
CA LEU A 29 -25.50 7.76 2.35
C LEU A 29 -24.08 8.29 2.51
N THR A 30 -23.93 9.55 2.89
CA THR A 30 -22.63 10.22 3.02
C THR A 30 -21.88 9.83 4.30
N LEU A 31 -22.58 9.50 5.39
CA LEU A 31 -21.98 9.02 6.64
C LEU A 31 -21.90 7.49 6.75
N THR A 32 -22.23 6.75 5.68
CA THR A 32 -22.00 5.30 5.65
C THR A 32 -20.49 5.02 5.56
N PRO A 33 -19.92 4.22 6.47
CA PRO A 33 -18.51 3.84 6.46
C PRO A 33 -18.06 3.23 5.12
N ALA A 34 -16.81 3.51 4.71
CA ALA A 34 -16.27 3.09 3.42
C ALA A 34 -16.27 1.57 3.21
N ASP A 35 -16.12 0.79 4.28
CA ASP A 35 -16.13 -0.68 4.27
C ASP A 35 -17.51 -1.29 4.01
N LYS A 36 -18.58 -0.49 4.03
CA LYS A 36 -19.96 -0.93 3.79
C LYS A 36 -20.52 -0.49 2.44
N MET A 37 -19.74 0.21 1.61
CA MET A 37 -20.18 0.66 0.29
C MET A 37 -19.93 -0.38 -0.82
N PRO A 38 -20.85 -0.50 -1.79
CA PRO A 38 -20.67 -1.39 -2.93
C PRO A 38 -19.52 -0.92 -3.84
N ILE A 39 -18.77 -1.87 -4.40
CA ILE A 39 -17.63 -1.61 -5.30
C ILE A 39 -18.16 -1.13 -6.66
N THR A 40 -17.76 0.06 -7.10
CA THR A 40 -18.21 0.63 -8.39
C THR A 40 -17.25 0.30 -9.55
N PRO A 41 -17.76 0.07 -10.78
CA PRO A 41 -16.93 -0.22 -11.97
C PRO A 41 -16.20 1.03 -12.51
N VAL A 42 -15.08 0.78 -13.21
CA VAL A 42 -13.97 1.71 -13.50
C VAL A 42 -14.22 2.72 -14.66
N TRP A 43 -15.43 2.84 -15.20
CA TRP A 43 -15.66 3.66 -16.41
C TRP A 43 -16.54 4.90 -16.17
N GLU A 44 -16.05 5.96 -15.51
CA GLU A 44 -16.69 7.28 -15.61
C GLU A 44 -15.68 8.44 -15.60
N LEU A 45 -15.89 9.39 -16.52
CA LEU A 45 -15.09 10.62 -16.75
C LEU A 45 -15.28 11.70 -15.65
N LEU A 46 -16.08 11.39 -14.64
CA LEU A 46 -16.23 12.01 -13.33
C LEU A 46 -16.31 10.80 -12.38
N SER A 47 -15.61 10.77 -11.26
CA SER A 47 -15.81 9.67 -10.30
C SER A 47 -17.30 9.53 -10.01
N PHE A 48 -17.82 8.29 -10.04
CA PHE A 48 -19.23 7.99 -9.74
C PHE A 48 -19.70 8.70 -8.46
N ASP A 49 -18.81 8.83 -7.47
CA ASP A 49 -19.06 9.54 -6.22
C ASP A 49 -19.36 11.04 -6.45
N THR A 50 -18.55 11.72 -7.26
CA THR A 50 -18.72 13.14 -7.62
C THR A 50 -20.01 13.38 -8.43
N ALA A 51 -20.36 12.47 -9.35
CA ALA A 51 -21.61 12.53 -10.10
C ALA A 51 -22.83 12.24 -9.20
N ALA A 52 -22.70 11.29 -8.27
CA ALA A 52 -23.73 10.97 -7.29
C ALA A 52 -23.98 12.15 -6.33
N HIS A 53 -22.94 12.81 -5.86
CA HIS A 53 -23.01 14.04 -5.05
C HIS A 53 -23.80 15.15 -5.76
N ALA A 54 -23.42 15.49 -6.99
CA ALA A 54 -24.17 16.45 -7.79
C ALA A 54 -25.64 16.02 -8.00
N GLY A 55 -25.90 14.74 -8.22
CA GLY A 55 -27.24 14.19 -8.39
C GLY A 55 -28.12 14.30 -7.14
N VAL A 56 -27.63 13.88 -5.98
CA VAL A 56 -28.41 13.91 -4.73
C VAL A 56 -28.68 15.34 -4.26
N PHE A 57 -27.73 16.27 -4.46
CA PHE A 57 -27.91 17.68 -4.15
C PHE A 57 -28.77 18.44 -5.15
N LEU A 58 -28.83 17.99 -6.42
CA LEU A 58 -29.82 18.46 -7.39
C LEU A 58 -31.24 18.16 -6.91
N VAL A 59 -31.49 16.93 -6.44
CA VAL A 59 -32.79 16.55 -5.88
C VAL A 59 -33.10 17.33 -4.61
N LEU A 60 -32.13 17.44 -3.69
CA LEU A 60 -32.29 18.18 -2.43
C LEU A 60 -32.67 19.65 -2.66
N ALA A 61 -31.94 20.34 -3.54
CA ALA A 61 -32.18 21.75 -3.86
C ALA A 61 -33.51 21.94 -4.60
N GLY A 62 -33.90 21.01 -5.47
CA GLY A 62 -35.19 21.03 -6.17
C GLY A 62 -36.37 20.88 -5.22
N LEU A 63 -36.33 19.90 -4.31
CA LEU A 63 -37.35 19.69 -3.27
C LEU A 63 -37.42 20.88 -2.32
N SER A 64 -36.26 21.41 -1.92
CA SER A 64 -36.17 22.59 -1.05
C SER A 64 -36.77 23.82 -1.72
N TRP A 65 -36.46 24.07 -2.99
CA TRP A 65 -37.04 25.16 -3.76
C TRP A 65 -38.57 25.04 -3.87
N PHE A 66 -39.07 23.86 -4.21
CA PHE A 66 -40.50 23.58 -4.32
C PHE A 66 -41.24 23.82 -3.00
N SER A 67 -40.66 23.33 -1.91
CA SER A 67 -41.18 23.50 -0.55
C SER A 67 -41.24 24.98 -0.15
N LEU A 68 -40.13 25.71 -0.33
CA LEU A 68 -39.99 27.13 0.01
C LEU A 68 -40.92 28.01 -0.83
N ARG A 69 -41.20 27.65 -2.09
CA ARG A 69 -42.15 28.37 -2.95
C ARG A 69 -43.61 28.20 -2.54
N ARG A 70 -43.99 27.04 -1.99
CA ARG A 70 -45.40 26.69 -1.69
C ARG A 70 -45.82 26.97 -0.25
N GLN A 71 -44.86 27.13 0.66
CA GLN A 71 -45.16 27.56 2.02
C GLN A 71 -45.72 29.00 2.02
N ARG A 72 -46.72 29.24 2.87
CA ARG A 72 -47.43 30.54 2.98
C ARG A 72 -47.03 31.35 4.23
N ARG A 73 -46.22 30.76 5.11
CA ARG A 73 -45.87 31.33 6.42
C ARG A 73 -44.87 32.48 6.31
N TRP A 74 -43.98 32.43 5.32
CA TRP A 74 -42.88 33.37 5.12
C TRP A 74 -42.83 33.86 3.66
N PRO A 75 -43.63 34.88 3.30
CA PRO A 75 -43.75 35.34 1.92
C PRO A 75 -42.42 35.82 1.30
N THR A 76 -41.57 36.47 2.11
CA THR A 76 -40.23 36.93 1.70
C THR A 76 -39.30 35.77 1.34
N LEU A 77 -39.37 34.67 2.10
CA LEU A 77 -38.60 33.46 1.84
C LEU A 77 -39.08 32.74 0.58
N ALA A 78 -40.40 32.72 0.33
CA ALA A 78 -40.98 32.16 -0.89
C ALA A 78 -40.55 32.94 -2.14
N LEU A 79 -40.42 34.27 -2.04
CA LEU A 79 -39.92 35.12 -3.12
C LEU A 79 -38.43 34.87 -3.42
N ARG A 80 -37.65 34.49 -2.40
CA ARG A 80 -36.21 34.21 -2.50
C ARG A 80 -35.86 32.72 -2.47
N ALA A 81 -36.83 31.84 -2.74
CA ALA A 81 -36.69 30.39 -2.59
C ALA A 81 -35.46 29.80 -3.33
N GLY A 82 -35.10 30.33 -4.50
CA GLY A 82 -33.88 29.92 -5.22
C GLY A 82 -32.59 30.18 -4.45
N ARG A 83 -32.43 31.38 -3.89
CA ARG A 83 -31.23 31.73 -3.11
C ARG A 83 -31.17 30.96 -1.81
N ALA A 84 -32.31 30.83 -1.14
CA ALA A 84 -32.40 30.08 0.11
C ALA A 84 -32.08 28.60 -0.10
N ALA A 85 -32.64 27.95 -1.12
CA ALA A 85 -32.38 26.54 -1.43
C ALA A 85 -30.90 26.29 -1.82
N LEU A 86 -30.30 27.19 -2.61
CA LEU A 86 -28.89 27.08 -2.99
C LEU A 86 -27.96 27.20 -1.78
N LEU A 87 -28.14 28.27 -0.98
CA LEU A 87 -27.31 28.51 0.20
C LEU A 87 -27.46 27.42 1.25
N SER A 88 -28.69 26.95 1.53
CA SER A 88 -28.91 25.87 2.48
C SER A 88 -28.26 24.56 2.03
N SER A 89 -28.26 24.28 0.72
CA SER A 89 -27.64 23.07 0.17
C SER A 89 -26.11 23.12 0.26
N ILE A 90 -25.49 24.25 -0.06
CA ILE A 90 -24.02 24.42 0.06
C ILE A 90 -23.57 24.32 1.52
N VAL A 91 -24.28 24.97 2.44
CA VAL A 91 -23.98 24.89 3.88
C VAL A 91 -24.14 23.46 4.38
N PHE A 92 -25.19 22.75 3.95
CA PHE A 92 -25.42 21.37 4.34
C PHE A 92 -24.34 20.41 3.82
N GLY A 93 -23.93 20.54 2.55
CA GLY A 93 -22.79 19.78 1.99
C GLY A 93 -21.50 20.04 2.78
N GLY A 94 -21.17 21.32 3.03
CA GLY A 94 -19.98 21.67 3.81
C GLY A 94 -19.99 21.12 5.25
N LEU A 95 -21.17 21.02 5.89
CA LEU A 95 -21.29 20.39 7.19
C LEU A 95 -21.04 18.87 7.13
N ILE A 96 -21.50 18.20 6.08
CA ILE A 96 -21.24 16.77 5.85
C ILE A 96 -19.74 16.53 5.70
N GLU A 97 -19.03 17.34 4.91
CA GLU A 97 -17.58 17.25 4.74
C GLU A 97 -16.83 17.38 6.08
N VAL A 98 -17.23 18.36 6.90
CA VAL A 98 -16.67 18.55 8.24
C VAL A 98 -16.96 17.35 9.14
N MET A 99 -18.16 16.76 9.06
CA MET A 99 -18.50 15.57 9.83
C MET A 99 -17.68 14.36 9.38
N GLN A 100 -17.56 14.11 8.08
CA GLN A 100 -16.76 13.01 7.54
C GLN A 100 -15.28 13.13 7.93
N TYR A 101 -14.72 14.34 7.91
CA TYR A 101 -13.35 14.61 8.36
C TYR A 101 -13.15 14.26 9.85
N ASN A 102 -14.10 14.63 10.71
CA ASN A 102 -13.95 14.46 12.16
C ASN A 102 -14.34 13.06 12.68
N MET A 103 -15.18 12.31 11.95
CA MET A 103 -15.74 11.03 12.43
C MET A 103 -14.88 9.79 12.11
N ALA A 104 -13.71 9.95 11.47
CA ALA A 104 -12.75 8.88 11.16
C ALA A 104 -13.38 7.64 10.47
N LEU A 105 -14.38 7.86 9.60
CA LEU A 105 -15.18 6.80 8.95
C LEU A 105 -14.46 6.08 7.78
N GLY A 106 -13.15 6.22 7.66
CA GLY A 106 -12.37 5.72 6.52
C GLY A 106 -12.62 6.48 5.21
N ARG A 107 -13.23 7.67 5.27
CA ARG A 107 -13.42 8.62 4.17
C ARG A 107 -12.72 9.93 4.52
N HIS A 108 -12.17 10.63 3.54
CA HIS A 108 -11.68 11.99 3.69
C HIS A 108 -12.66 12.92 2.98
N GLY A 109 -13.04 14.03 3.62
CA GLY A 109 -13.83 15.05 2.95
C GLY A 109 -13.01 15.68 1.82
N GLU A 110 -13.56 15.68 0.60
CA GLU A 110 -12.90 16.21 -0.59
C GLU A 110 -13.57 17.51 -1.02
N TRP A 111 -12.79 18.57 -1.25
CA TRP A 111 -13.33 19.85 -1.72
C TRP A 111 -14.07 19.74 -3.07
N THR A 112 -13.77 18.69 -3.86
CA THR A 112 -14.45 18.32 -5.10
C THR A 112 -15.90 17.87 -4.88
N ASP A 113 -16.21 17.27 -3.73
CA ASP A 113 -17.58 16.86 -3.39
C ASP A 113 -18.42 18.08 -3.03
N LEU A 114 -17.88 19.02 -2.24
CA LEU A 114 -18.54 20.31 -1.98
C LEU A 114 -18.81 21.12 -3.26
N LEU A 115 -17.86 21.11 -4.20
CA LEU A 115 -18.04 21.76 -5.50
C LEU A 115 -19.16 21.09 -6.31
N SER A 116 -19.24 19.75 -6.26
CA SER A 116 -20.24 18.96 -6.96
C SER A 116 -21.65 19.16 -6.39
N ASP A 117 -21.76 19.23 -5.07
CA ASP A 117 -22.99 19.58 -4.36
C ASP A 117 -23.50 20.97 -4.79
N ALA A 118 -22.59 21.93 -4.88
CA ALA A 118 -22.89 23.29 -5.32
C ALA A 118 -23.36 23.34 -6.79
N ILE A 119 -22.73 22.57 -7.68
CA ILE A 119 -23.12 22.43 -9.09
C ILE A 119 -24.53 21.83 -9.19
N GLY A 120 -24.78 20.71 -8.50
CA GLY A 120 -26.09 20.05 -8.47
C GLY A 120 -27.20 20.98 -7.98
N ALA A 121 -26.95 21.69 -6.88
CA ALA A 121 -27.89 22.65 -6.33
C ALA A 121 -28.15 23.84 -7.26
N ALA A 122 -27.11 24.37 -7.92
CA ALA A 122 -27.23 25.46 -8.88
C ALA A 122 -28.04 25.05 -10.12
N LEU A 123 -27.82 23.84 -10.64
CA LEU A 123 -28.58 23.29 -11.76
C LEU A 123 -30.06 23.15 -11.42
N ALA A 124 -30.39 22.60 -10.24
CA ALA A 124 -31.77 22.45 -9.79
C ALA A 124 -32.50 23.80 -9.70
N VAL A 125 -31.86 24.80 -9.07
CA VAL A 125 -32.43 26.15 -8.93
C VAL A 125 -32.55 26.84 -10.30
N GLY A 126 -31.55 26.68 -11.17
CA GLY A 126 -31.57 27.22 -12.54
C GLY A 126 -32.74 26.67 -13.37
N VAL A 127 -32.92 25.35 -13.40
CA VAL A 127 -34.03 24.69 -14.09
C VAL A 127 -35.39 25.10 -13.50
N ALA A 128 -35.51 25.09 -12.18
CA ALA A 128 -36.77 25.41 -11.50
C ALA A 128 -37.19 26.88 -11.70
N THR A 129 -36.22 27.81 -11.70
CA THR A 129 -36.48 29.24 -11.94
C THR A 129 -36.77 29.54 -13.41
N ALA A 130 -36.09 28.88 -14.34
CA ALA A 130 -36.37 28.99 -15.78
C ALA A 130 -37.76 28.42 -16.15
N GLY A 131 -38.15 27.29 -15.55
CA GLY A 131 -39.48 26.70 -15.72
C GLY A 131 -40.61 27.60 -15.19
N ALA A 132 -40.38 28.30 -14.07
CA ALA A 132 -41.35 29.26 -13.53
C ALA A 132 -41.51 30.53 -14.41
N ALA A 133 -40.46 30.93 -15.14
CA ALA A 133 -40.50 32.08 -16.05
C ALA A 133 -41.32 31.80 -17.33
N ARG A 134 -41.39 30.54 -17.79
CA ARG A 134 -42.23 30.12 -18.94
C ARG A 134 -43.74 30.12 -18.64
N LEU A 135 -44.15 30.21 -17.38
CA LEU A 135 -45.55 30.25 -16.93
C LEU A 135 -46.09 31.69 -16.71
N GLY A 136 -45.50 32.70 -17.39
CA GLY A 136 -46.14 34.01 -17.55
C GLY A 136 -45.95 35.03 -16.43
N ARG A 137 -44.83 35.01 -15.70
CA ARG A 137 -44.48 36.13 -14.78
C ARG A 137 -43.04 36.60 -15.00
N ARG A 138 -42.89 37.91 -15.22
CA ARG A 138 -41.64 38.62 -15.59
C ARG A 138 -40.44 38.18 -14.74
N PRO A 139 -39.25 37.95 -15.32
CA PRO A 139 -38.07 37.56 -14.56
C PRO A 139 -37.45 38.78 -13.88
N PRO A 140 -37.09 38.73 -12.58
CA PRO A 140 -36.06 39.61 -12.06
C PRO A 140 -34.69 38.96 -12.31
N LEU A 141 -33.87 39.65 -13.10
CA LEU A 141 -32.42 39.45 -13.31
C LEU A 141 -31.99 38.23 -14.13
N ARG A 142 -31.13 38.50 -15.13
CA ARG A 142 -30.67 37.55 -16.15
C ARG A 142 -29.87 36.41 -15.53
N VAL A 143 -30.23 35.17 -15.86
CA VAL A 143 -29.51 33.94 -15.48
C VAL A 143 -28.04 33.97 -15.95
N SER A 144 -27.73 34.74 -17.00
CA SER A 144 -26.38 34.88 -17.55
C SER A 144 -25.37 35.56 -16.61
N THR A 145 -25.79 36.39 -15.65
CA THR A 145 -24.86 37.03 -14.71
C THR A 145 -24.35 36.10 -13.62
N TRP A 146 -25.09 35.03 -13.29
CA TRP A 146 -24.70 34.10 -12.21
C TRP A 146 -23.77 32.98 -12.66
N VAL A 147 -23.99 32.47 -13.88
CA VAL A 147 -23.04 31.56 -14.53
C VAL A 147 -21.72 32.30 -14.82
N GLY A 148 -21.80 33.57 -15.23
CA GLY A 148 -20.62 34.43 -15.43
C GLY A 148 -19.83 34.73 -14.16
N LEU A 149 -20.48 34.97 -13.01
CA LEU A 149 -19.80 35.25 -11.73
C LEU A 149 -19.15 34.00 -11.10
N LEU A 150 -19.73 32.81 -11.30
CA LEU A 150 -19.11 31.54 -10.89
C LEU A 150 -17.92 31.17 -11.78
N LEU A 151 -18.00 31.42 -13.09
CA LEU A 151 -16.88 31.24 -14.02
C LEU A 151 -15.79 32.30 -13.82
N ALA A 152 -16.14 33.54 -13.45
CA ALA A 152 -15.17 34.60 -13.13
C ALA A 152 -14.50 34.39 -11.76
N GLY A 153 -15.21 33.82 -10.78
CA GLY A 153 -14.61 33.39 -9.51
C GLY A 153 -13.61 32.25 -9.67
N ALA A 154 -13.83 31.35 -10.63
CA ALA A 154 -12.88 30.32 -11.02
C ALA A 154 -11.68 30.86 -11.83
N ALA A 155 -11.82 32.03 -12.48
CA ALA A 155 -10.76 32.64 -13.29
C ALA A 155 -9.92 33.68 -12.52
N LEU A 156 -10.42 34.26 -11.42
CA LEU A 156 -9.70 35.28 -10.63
C LEU A 156 -8.98 34.72 -9.39
N GLY A 157 -9.16 33.44 -9.08
CA GLY A 157 -8.26 32.68 -8.23
C GLY A 157 -7.18 32.01 -9.06
N ALA A 158 -6.23 32.78 -9.59
CA ALA A 158 -4.97 32.21 -10.09
C ALA A 158 -4.14 31.72 -8.89
N TRP A 159 -4.59 30.64 -8.28
CA TRP A 159 -3.75 29.76 -7.48
C TRP A 159 -3.48 28.51 -8.30
N PRO A 160 -2.28 27.92 -8.18
CA PRO A 160 -1.93 26.75 -8.98
C PRO A 160 -2.88 25.60 -8.62
N ALA A 161 -3.89 25.37 -9.46
CA ALA A 161 -4.71 24.18 -9.39
C ALA A 161 -3.84 22.94 -9.70
N PRO A 162 -4.21 21.77 -9.17
CA PRO A 162 -3.34 20.91 -8.38
C PRO A 162 -2.52 19.96 -9.24
N VAL A 163 -1.19 20.11 -9.23
CA VAL A 163 -0.27 19.04 -9.69
C VAL A 163 -0.37 17.82 -8.76
N ALA A 164 -0.74 18.02 -7.48
CA ALA A 164 -0.77 16.94 -6.48
C ALA A 164 -1.91 15.91 -6.65
N ALA A 165 -3.04 16.27 -7.25
CA ALA A 165 -4.21 15.38 -7.32
C ALA A 165 -4.13 14.35 -8.45
N GLN A 166 -3.50 14.69 -9.59
CA GLN A 166 -3.35 13.78 -10.73
C GLN A 166 -2.23 12.75 -10.52
N ASP A 167 -1.13 13.12 -9.85
CA ASP A 167 0.04 12.24 -9.66
C ASP A 167 -0.26 11.07 -8.70
N LEU A 168 -1.11 11.28 -7.68
CA LEU A 168 -1.53 10.20 -6.79
C LEU A 168 -2.36 9.12 -7.51
N VAL A 169 -3.09 9.46 -8.57
CA VAL A 169 -3.88 8.48 -9.34
C VAL A 169 -2.95 7.52 -10.09
N ARG A 170 -1.91 8.04 -10.76
CA ARG A 170 -0.93 7.22 -11.48
C ARG A 170 -0.10 6.37 -10.52
N ALA A 171 0.30 6.93 -9.38
CA ALA A 171 0.99 6.19 -8.33
C ALA A 171 0.11 5.05 -7.78
N ARG A 172 -1.15 5.32 -7.40
CA ARG A 172 -2.10 4.29 -6.93
C ARG A 172 -2.34 3.21 -7.98
N HIS A 173 -2.47 3.58 -9.26
CA HIS A 173 -2.61 2.60 -10.35
C HIS A 173 -1.38 1.68 -10.43
N THR A 174 -0.18 2.26 -10.40
CA THR A 174 1.08 1.52 -10.43
C THR A 174 1.17 0.55 -9.25
N ILE A 175 0.88 1.02 -8.03
CA ILE A 175 0.88 0.20 -6.82
C ILE A 175 -0.13 -0.95 -6.95
N LYS A 176 -1.37 -0.66 -7.32
CA LYS A 176 -2.43 -1.67 -7.51
C LYS A 176 -2.04 -2.70 -8.56
N LYS A 177 -1.44 -2.27 -9.68
CA LYS A 177 -1.00 -3.18 -10.74
C LYS A 177 0.12 -4.08 -10.26
N LEU A 178 1.16 -3.50 -9.65
CA LEU A 178 2.32 -4.24 -9.16
C LEU A 178 1.95 -5.23 -8.04
N ALA A 179 1.02 -4.86 -7.16
CA ALA A 179 0.54 -5.71 -6.08
C ALA A 179 -0.58 -6.69 -6.49
N SER A 180 -1.00 -6.68 -7.76
CA SER A 180 -2.12 -7.50 -8.20
C SER A 180 -1.79 -9.00 -8.27
N PRO A 181 -2.78 -9.89 -8.07
CA PRO A 181 -2.61 -11.33 -8.22
C PRO A 181 -2.05 -11.77 -9.58
N CYS A 182 -2.26 -10.99 -10.65
CA CYS A 182 -1.81 -11.34 -12.00
C CYS A 182 -0.29 -11.31 -12.17
N LEU A 183 0.43 -10.62 -11.27
CA LEU A 183 1.88 -10.59 -11.19
C LEU A 183 2.43 -11.56 -10.15
N HIS A 184 1.58 -12.38 -9.53
CA HIS A 184 1.97 -13.49 -8.65
C HIS A 184 2.91 -13.08 -7.52
N GLY A 185 2.68 -11.90 -6.93
CA GLY A 185 3.52 -11.36 -5.86
C GLY A 185 4.94 -11.01 -6.30
N ARG A 186 5.17 -10.84 -7.61
CA ARG A 186 6.45 -10.43 -8.21
C ARG A 186 7.65 -11.28 -7.78
N GLY A 187 7.41 -12.57 -7.53
CA GLY A 187 8.47 -13.54 -7.23
C GLY A 187 8.70 -14.53 -8.37
N TYR A 188 9.43 -15.59 -8.05
CA TYR A 188 10.04 -16.50 -9.03
C TYR A 188 9.11 -17.65 -9.47
N VAL A 189 8.01 -17.86 -8.76
CA VAL A 189 6.96 -18.80 -9.17
C VAL A 189 6.08 -18.17 -10.24
N LYS A 190 5.83 -18.89 -11.35
CA LYS A 190 5.05 -18.40 -12.51
C LYS A 190 5.62 -17.11 -13.13
N HIS A 191 6.93 -16.88 -12.97
CA HIS A 191 7.66 -15.73 -13.53
C HIS A 191 7.01 -14.38 -13.16
N GLY A 192 6.59 -14.23 -11.90
CA GLY A 192 5.95 -13.00 -11.40
C GLY A 192 6.82 -11.77 -11.61
N GLU A 193 8.11 -11.87 -11.30
CA GLU A 193 9.06 -10.76 -11.51
C GLU A 193 9.26 -10.42 -13.00
N HIS A 194 9.36 -11.40 -13.91
CA HIS A 194 9.42 -11.12 -15.37
C HIS A 194 8.18 -10.36 -15.86
N LYS A 195 6.99 -10.71 -15.33
CA LYS A 195 5.75 -10.00 -15.68
C LYS A 195 5.77 -8.56 -15.17
N ALA A 196 6.29 -8.33 -13.97
CA ALA A 196 6.49 -6.99 -13.44
C ALA A 196 7.50 -6.21 -14.28
N ALA A 197 8.63 -6.82 -14.63
CA ALA A 197 9.65 -6.22 -15.49
C ALA A 197 9.09 -5.84 -16.87
N ALA A 198 8.29 -6.71 -17.48
CA ALA A 198 7.62 -6.43 -18.75
C ALA A 198 6.67 -5.22 -18.66
N TYR A 199 5.88 -5.12 -17.59
CA TYR A 199 5.04 -3.95 -17.32
C TYR A 199 5.89 -2.68 -17.18
N LEU A 200 6.97 -2.72 -16.41
CA LEU A 200 7.83 -1.57 -16.13
C LEU A 200 8.61 -1.09 -17.36
N ARG A 201 9.09 -2.01 -18.22
CA ARG A 201 9.61 -1.64 -19.55
C ARG A 201 8.56 -0.95 -20.40
N GLY A 202 7.32 -1.41 -20.35
CA GLY A 202 6.18 -0.71 -20.98
C GLY A 202 6.06 0.74 -20.49
N ARG A 203 6.11 0.94 -19.17
CA ARG A 203 6.09 2.28 -18.55
C ARG A 203 7.27 3.16 -19.00
N PHE A 204 8.48 2.63 -19.05
CA PHE A 204 9.64 3.38 -19.56
C PHE A 204 9.47 3.80 -21.03
N ARG A 205 8.92 2.93 -21.88
CA ARG A 205 8.64 3.25 -23.30
C ARG A 205 7.53 4.29 -23.44
N GLU A 206 6.46 4.18 -22.65
CA GLU A 206 5.36 5.17 -22.62
C GLU A 206 5.86 6.57 -22.22
N LEU A 207 6.80 6.62 -21.27
CA LEU A 207 7.48 7.85 -20.87
C LEU A 207 8.58 8.31 -21.83
N LYS A 208 8.84 7.55 -22.92
CA LYS A 208 9.87 7.83 -23.92
C LYS A 208 11.29 8.01 -23.34
N LEU A 209 11.59 7.30 -22.26
CA LEU A 209 12.93 7.33 -21.66
C LEU A 209 13.95 6.65 -22.56
N GLN A 210 15.21 7.09 -22.52
CA GLN A 210 16.27 6.42 -23.25
C GLN A 210 16.71 5.15 -22.50
N PRO A 211 16.90 4.01 -23.19
CA PRO A 211 17.43 2.80 -22.56
C PRO A 211 18.93 2.94 -22.27
N LEU A 212 19.39 2.42 -21.12
CA LEU A 212 20.81 2.27 -20.80
C LEU A 212 21.40 0.91 -21.21
N ALA A 213 20.54 -0.04 -21.52
CA ALA A 213 20.89 -1.37 -22.00
C ALA A 213 19.86 -1.84 -23.04
N PRO A 214 20.15 -2.85 -23.87
CA PRO A 214 19.18 -3.41 -24.81
C PRO A 214 17.86 -3.73 -24.12
N ASP A 215 16.76 -3.21 -24.68
CA ASP A 215 15.42 -3.31 -24.11
C ASP A 215 15.32 -2.89 -22.62
N TYR A 216 16.07 -1.88 -22.21
CA TYR A 216 16.18 -1.42 -20.82
C TYR A 216 16.69 -2.50 -19.85
N THR A 217 17.20 -3.64 -20.31
CA THR A 217 17.37 -4.85 -19.50
C THR A 217 18.85 -5.16 -19.27
N GLN A 218 19.24 -5.38 -18.02
CA GLN A 218 20.53 -5.96 -17.64
C GLN A 218 20.29 -7.34 -17.02
N PRO A 219 20.53 -8.44 -17.77
CA PRO A 219 20.25 -9.79 -17.29
C PRO A 219 21.31 -10.28 -16.30
N PHE A 220 20.89 -11.10 -15.35
CA PHE A 220 21.77 -11.86 -14.45
C PHE A 220 21.05 -13.12 -13.94
N ALA A 221 21.77 -13.97 -13.20
CA ALA A 221 21.22 -15.21 -12.67
C ALA A 221 21.34 -15.30 -11.14
N LEU A 222 20.41 -16.01 -10.52
CA LEU A 222 20.49 -16.37 -9.10
C LEU A 222 20.02 -17.82 -8.87
N ASP A 223 20.42 -18.39 -7.74
CA ASP A 223 19.79 -19.57 -7.20
C ASP A 223 18.66 -19.13 -6.25
N VAL A 224 17.48 -19.74 -6.34
CA VAL A 224 16.34 -19.39 -5.49
C VAL A 224 15.46 -20.59 -5.17
N ASN A 225 15.16 -20.77 -3.88
CA ASN A 225 14.20 -21.77 -3.42
C ASN A 225 12.77 -21.21 -3.47
N THR A 226 11.87 -22.00 -4.05
CA THR A 226 10.49 -21.58 -4.33
C THR A 226 9.47 -22.60 -3.83
N PHE A 227 8.20 -22.21 -3.73
CA PHE A 227 7.12 -23.09 -3.26
C PHE A 227 5.97 -23.13 -4.29
N PRO A 228 6.16 -23.77 -5.46
CA PRO A 228 5.18 -23.71 -6.56
C PRO A 228 3.93 -24.56 -6.34
N GLY A 229 3.99 -25.48 -5.37
CA GLY A 229 3.09 -26.62 -5.28
C GLY A 229 2.17 -26.62 -4.05
N LYS A 230 1.97 -27.78 -3.45
CA LYS A 230 1.22 -27.91 -2.20
C LYS A 230 1.97 -27.25 -1.02
N LEU A 231 1.19 -26.60 -0.17
CA LEU A 231 1.63 -26.11 1.14
C LEU A 231 0.49 -26.32 2.13
N GLN A 232 0.61 -27.37 2.94
CA GLN A 232 -0.44 -27.83 3.85
C GLN A 232 0.13 -28.12 5.23
N LEU A 233 -0.62 -27.71 6.25
CA LEU A 233 -0.36 -28.04 7.64
C LEU A 233 -1.69 -28.23 8.36
N ASP A 234 -1.94 -29.44 8.81
CA ASP A 234 -3.08 -29.82 9.60
C ASP A 234 -2.62 -30.31 10.97
N VAL A 235 -3.37 -29.94 12.00
CA VAL A 235 -3.00 -30.21 13.40
C VAL A 235 -4.21 -30.74 14.15
N MET A 236 -4.01 -31.78 14.96
CA MET A 236 -5.06 -32.24 15.88
C MET A 236 -5.16 -31.28 17.09
N PRO A 237 -6.34 -30.81 17.54
CA PRO A 237 -6.48 -29.95 18.73
C PRO A 237 -6.22 -30.69 20.06
N PHE A 238 -5.89 -29.95 21.13
CA PHE A 238 -5.64 -30.52 22.48
C PHE A 238 -7.00 -30.48 23.15
N GLY A 239 -7.46 -31.59 23.73
CA GLY A 239 -8.73 -31.58 24.44
C GLY A 239 -9.11 -32.94 25.03
N PRO A 240 -9.99 -32.96 26.04
CA PRO A 240 -10.51 -34.21 26.59
C PRO A 240 -11.25 -35.01 25.51
N LEU A 241 -11.09 -36.34 25.56
CA LEU A 241 -11.68 -37.37 24.67
C LEU A 241 -13.23 -37.36 24.56
N ARG A 242 -13.92 -36.38 25.15
CA ARG A 242 -15.39 -36.28 25.18
C ARG A 242 -16.03 -35.98 23.82
N ARG A 243 -15.25 -35.53 22.82
CA ARG A 243 -15.67 -35.39 21.42
C ARG A 243 -14.54 -35.88 20.52
N MET A 244 -14.85 -36.56 19.41
CA MET A 244 -13.84 -36.93 18.42
C MET A 244 -13.11 -35.66 17.93
N PRO A 245 -11.78 -35.55 18.11
CA PRO A 245 -11.03 -34.37 17.71
C PRO A 245 -11.07 -34.24 16.19
N GLN A 246 -11.58 -33.10 15.69
CA GLN A 246 -11.50 -32.76 14.27
C GLN A 246 -10.16 -32.11 13.97
N ALA A 247 -9.52 -32.53 12.88
CA ALA A 247 -8.31 -31.90 12.36
C ALA A 247 -8.56 -30.40 12.11
N LYS A 248 -7.67 -29.55 12.59
CA LYS A 248 -7.67 -28.13 12.26
C LYS A 248 -6.75 -27.90 11.07
N HIS A 249 -7.33 -27.49 9.95
CA HIS A 249 -6.58 -27.03 8.78
C HIS A 249 -6.05 -25.62 9.03
N LEU A 250 -4.74 -25.41 8.91
CA LEU A 250 -4.13 -24.08 9.04
C LEU A 250 -4.03 -23.42 7.66
N GLN A 251 -4.27 -22.10 7.62
CA GLN A 251 -4.22 -21.33 6.39
C GLN A 251 -2.78 -20.82 6.11
N PRO A 252 -2.17 -21.17 4.96
CA PRO A 252 -0.86 -20.62 4.60
C PRO A 252 -0.90 -19.10 4.43
N GLY A 253 0.13 -18.40 4.91
CA GLY A 253 0.22 -16.94 4.94
C GLY A 253 -0.52 -16.26 6.09
N ARG A 254 -1.46 -16.94 6.75
CA ARG A 254 -2.22 -16.40 7.89
C ARG A 254 -1.92 -17.09 9.21
N ASN A 255 -1.70 -18.40 9.17
CA ASN A 255 -1.44 -19.23 10.34
C ASN A 255 -0.02 -19.79 10.34
N PHE A 256 0.53 -20.05 9.16
CA PHE A 256 1.89 -20.53 8.97
C PHE A 256 2.41 -20.16 7.59
N ILE A 257 3.73 -20.21 7.41
CA ILE A 257 4.44 -20.09 6.13
C ILE A 257 5.58 -21.11 6.08
N ALA A 258 6.08 -21.43 4.89
CA ALA A 258 7.34 -22.15 4.77
C ALA A 258 8.51 -21.23 5.14
N ALA A 259 9.51 -21.77 5.84
CA ALA A 259 10.79 -21.08 6.01
C ALA A 259 11.49 -20.97 4.65
N PRO A 260 12.30 -19.92 4.40
CA PRO A 260 12.82 -19.62 3.06
C PRO A 260 13.62 -20.77 2.43
N ASN A 261 14.39 -21.50 3.25
CA ASN A 261 15.19 -22.65 2.81
C ASN A 261 14.49 -24.00 3.03
N SER A 262 13.16 -24.04 3.26
CA SER A 262 12.45 -25.31 3.47
C SER A 262 12.57 -26.23 2.27
N GLY A 263 12.80 -27.51 2.56
CA GLY A 263 12.72 -28.61 1.59
C GLY A 263 11.31 -29.06 1.30
N SER A 264 11.22 -30.04 0.41
CA SER A 264 9.99 -30.79 0.14
C SER A 264 9.82 -31.96 1.11
N GLY A 265 8.58 -32.31 1.42
CA GLY A 265 8.31 -33.50 2.22
C GLY A 265 6.85 -33.62 2.63
N LYS A 266 6.50 -34.81 3.10
CA LYS A 266 5.17 -35.14 3.58
C LYS A 266 5.27 -35.89 4.90
N LEU A 267 4.41 -35.56 5.85
CA LEU A 267 4.20 -36.33 7.06
C LEU A 267 2.71 -36.62 7.21
N ASP A 268 2.38 -37.87 7.43
CA ASP A 268 1.02 -38.33 7.70
C ASP A 268 0.73 -38.34 9.20
N TRP A 269 -0.55 -38.48 9.58
CA TRP A 269 -1.01 -38.47 10.98
C TRP A 269 -0.36 -39.54 11.87
N GLY A 270 0.30 -40.56 11.32
CA GLY A 270 1.08 -41.53 12.11
C GLY A 270 2.43 -40.99 12.60
N SER A 271 2.86 -39.82 12.11
CA SER A 271 4.18 -39.25 12.38
C SER A 271 4.26 -38.67 13.80
N ARG A 272 5.37 -38.95 14.48
CA ARG A 272 5.62 -38.43 15.83
C ARG A 272 5.86 -36.92 15.79
N LEU A 273 5.23 -36.18 16.69
CA LEU A 273 5.56 -34.78 16.97
C LEU A 273 6.33 -34.71 18.29
N VAL A 274 7.59 -34.25 18.24
CA VAL A 274 8.43 -34.03 19.42
C VAL A 274 8.49 -32.53 19.70
N ARG A 275 8.26 -32.12 20.94
CA ARG A 275 8.44 -30.71 21.33
C ARG A 275 9.83 -30.52 21.95
N LEU A 276 10.54 -29.50 21.49
CA LEU A 276 11.78 -29.05 22.13
C LEU A 276 11.50 -27.75 22.89
N ASP A 277 11.77 -27.77 24.19
CA ASP A 277 11.59 -26.62 25.10
C ASP A 277 12.95 -26.13 25.62
N THR A 278 12.98 -24.92 26.18
CA THR A 278 14.17 -24.31 26.77
C THR A 278 14.79 -25.13 27.90
N LEU A 279 14.03 -26.02 28.56
CA LEU A 279 14.56 -26.95 29.56
C LEU A 279 15.64 -27.89 28.99
N ALA A 280 15.62 -28.17 27.68
CA ALA A 280 16.68 -28.96 27.04
C ALA A 280 18.05 -28.27 27.10
N PHE A 281 18.11 -26.97 27.37
CA PHE A 281 19.35 -26.22 27.52
C PHE A 281 19.81 -26.09 28.98
N THR A 282 18.91 -26.23 29.95
CA THR A 282 19.23 -26.07 31.38
C THR A 282 19.33 -27.40 32.13
N ASP A 283 18.66 -28.45 31.67
CA ASP A 283 18.59 -29.77 32.33
C ASP A 283 19.23 -30.85 31.43
N SER A 284 20.26 -31.53 31.95
CA SER A 284 21.02 -32.55 31.21
C SER A 284 20.21 -33.81 30.91
N LEU A 285 19.30 -34.22 31.79
CA LEU A 285 18.43 -35.38 31.59
C LEU A 285 17.37 -35.08 30.53
N VAL A 286 16.75 -33.89 30.58
CA VAL A 286 15.80 -33.44 29.55
C VAL A 286 16.49 -33.35 28.19
N ARG A 287 17.74 -32.86 28.15
CA ARG A 287 18.54 -32.80 26.92
C ARG A 287 18.81 -34.17 26.33
N GLN A 288 19.33 -35.12 27.13
CA GLN A 288 19.62 -36.48 26.68
C GLN A 288 18.36 -37.19 26.18
N ARG A 289 17.23 -37.03 26.89
CA ARG A 289 15.92 -37.55 26.44
C ARG A 289 15.49 -36.92 25.11
N SER A 290 15.63 -35.61 24.96
CA SER A 290 15.28 -34.90 23.72
C SER A 290 16.10 -35.40 22.54
N ILE A 291 17.43 -35.51 22.70
CA ILE A 291 18.33 -36.04 21.67
C ILE A 291 17.95 -37.48 21.29
N ALA A 292 17.69 -38.34 22.28
CA ALA A 292 17.28 -39.72 22.03
C ALA A 292 15.92 -39.83 21.33
N GLN A 293 14.99 -38.92 21.61
CA GLN A 293 13.68 -38.89 20.94
C GLN A 293 13.79 -38.42 19.48
N LEU A 294 14.62 -37.42 19.21
CA LEU A 294 14.85 -36.85 17.88
C LEU A 294 15.56 -37.84 16.93
N THR A 295 16.51 -38.62 17.47
CA THR A 295 17.36 -39.53 16.68
C THR A 295 16.72 -40.89 16.40
N ARG A 296 15.76 -41.34 17.22
CA ARG A 296 15.17 -42.69 17.09
C ARG A 296 14.23 -42.86 15.89
N LEU A 297 13.43 -41.84 15.55
CA LEU A 297 12.49 -41.90 14.42
C LEU A 297 12.27 -40.49 13.83
N PRO A 298 12.42 -40.30 12.51
CA PRO A 298 12.30 -38.99 11.87
C PRO A 298 10.83 -38.55 11.81
N GLY A 299 10.40 -37.80 12.83
CA GLY A 299 9.09 -37.15 12.89
C GLY A 299 9.16 -35.65 12.65
N ALA A 300 8.14 -34.92 13.11
CA ALA A 300 8.17 -33.47 13.18
C ALA A 300 8.69 -32.99 14.55
N VAL A 301 9.38 -31.86 14.56
CA VAL A 301 9.78 -31.16 15.79
C VAL A 301 9.07 -29.83 15.89
N LEU A 302 8.45 -29.57 17.04
CA LEU A 302 7.88 -28.29 17.40
C LEU A 302 8.82 -27.55 18.35
N LEU A 303 9.20 -26.32 18.01
CA LEU A 303 10.03 -25.47 18.87
C LEU A 303 9.59 -24.01 18.78
N THR A 304 10.13 -23.15 19.64
CA THR A 304 9.87 -21.70 19.59
C THR A 304 11.06 -20.96 18.99
N ALA A 305 10.84 -19.75 18.47
CA ALA A 305 11.92 -18.88 18.00
C ALA A 305 13.02 -18.66 19.06
N ARG A 306 12.66 -18.65 20.35
CA ARG A 306 13.61 -18.59 21.46
C ARG A 306 14.49 -19.84 21.59
N VAL A 307 13.93 -21.01 21.33
CA VAL A 307 14.70 -22.27 21.30
C VAL A 307 15.63 -22.28 20.08
N GLU A 308 15.12 -21.86 18.91
CA GLU A 308 15.92 -21.79 17.68
C GLU A 308 17.17 -20.92 17.85
N SER A 309 17.04 -19.74 18.45
CA SER A 309 18.18 -18.83 18.67
C SER A 309 19.24 -19.39 19.63
N GLN A 310 18.85 -20.30 20.53
CA GLN A 310 19.78 -20.94 21.46
C GLN A 310 20.57 -22.09 20.81
N LEU A 311 20.06 -22.72 19.75
CA LEU A 311 20.72 -23.84 19.04
C LEU A 311 22.10 -23.48 18.47
N ALA A 312 22.38 -22.19 18.29
CA ALA A 312 23.70 -21.70 17.92
C ALA A 312 24.81 -22.27 18.83
N HIS A 313 24.53 -22.40 20.13
CA HIS A 313 25.50 -22.78 21.17
C HIS A 313 25.45 -24.27 21.55
N TRP A 314 24.62 -25.08 20.88
CA TRP A 314 24.37 -26.48 21.24
C TRP A 314 24.48 -27.43 20.03
N PRO A 315 25.71 -27.73 19.56
CA PRO A 315 25.93 -28.45 18.30
C PRO A 315 25.32 -29.85 18.28
N HIS A 316 25.40 -30.61 19.38
CA HIS A 316 24.80 -31.95 19.46
C HIS A 316 23.27 -31.93 19.34
N LEU A 317 22.62 -30.93 19.94
CA LEU A 317 21.17 -30.79 19.84
C LEU A 317 20.77 -30.33 18.44
N ARG A 318 21.55 -29.43 17.83
CA ARG A 318 21.38 -29.03 16.43
C ARG A 318 21.50 -30.24 15.50
N GLN A 319 22.53 -31.08 15.67
CA GLN A 319 22.72 -32.28 14.87
C GLN A 319 21.55 -33.27 15.02
N ALA A 320 21.03 -33.44 16.25
CA ALA A 320 19.84 -34.25 16.49
C ALA A 320 18.59 -33.65 15.83
N LEU A 321 18.46 -32.33 15.74
CA LEU A 321 17.35 -31.70 15.02
C LEU A 321 17.44 -31.91 13.52
N GLU A 322 18.64 -32.04 12.94
CA GLU A 322 18.83 -32.33 11.51
C GLU A 322 18.38 -33.76 11.13
N THR A 323 18.14 -34.67 12.10
CA THR A 323 17.56 -36.00 11.83
C THR A 323 16.04 -36.01 11.72
N ALA A 324 15.36 -34.92 12.11
CA ALA A 324 13.91 -34.82 11.97
C ALA A 324 13.48 -34.72 10.50
N ALA A 325 12.29 -35.21 10.16
CA ALA A 325 11.73 -35.03 8.82
C ALA A 325 11.17 -33.61 8.61
N ALA A 326 10.65 -33.01 9.68
CA ALA A 326 10.14 -31.65 9.64
C ALA A 326 10.44 -30.85 10.92
N ARG A 327 10.55 -29.53 10.78
CA ARG A 327 10.68 -28.56 11.87
C ARG A 327 9.57 -27.53 11.75
N ILE A 328 8.84 -27.30 12.84
CA ILE A 328 7.81 -26.28 12.98
C ILE A 328 8.28 -25.31 14.06
N THR A 329 8.59 -24.08 13.67
CA THR A 329 9.07 -23.03 14.57
C THR A 329 7.91 -22.07 14.86
N LEU A 330 7.56 -21.94 16.14
CA LEU A 330 6.57 -20.97 16.60
C LEU A 330 7.20 -19.58 16.67
N VAL A 331 6.64 -18.66 15.90
CA VAL A 331 7.12 -17.27 15.74
C VAL A 331 6.04 -16.26 16.15
N PRO A 332 6.42 -15.10 16.71
CA PRO A 332 5.43 -14.09 17.12
C PRO A 332 4.74 -13.41 15.92
N LYS A 333 5.43 -13.33 14.77
CA LYS A 333 4.93 -12.80 13.51
C LYS A 333 5.44 -13.68 12.36
N LEU A 334 4.62 -13.87 11.33
CA LEU A 334 5.05 -14.48 10.08
C LEU A 334 5.71 -13.39 9.22
N THR A 335 6.96 -13.62 8.83
CA THR A 335 7.73 -12.76 7.95
C THR A 335 8.29 -13.67 6.87
N ALA A 336 7.77 -13.58 5.65
CA ALA A 336 8.26 -14.40 4.54
C ALA A 336 9.58 -13.83 4.01
N LEU A 337 10.46 -14.72 3.56
CA LEU A 337 11.79 -14.41 3.06
C LEU A 337 12.11 -15.35 1.89
N LEU A 338 13.22 -15.09 1.21
CA LEU A 338 13.76 -15.97 0.18
C LEU A 338 15.13 -16.53 0.60
N ALA A 339 15.52 -17.65 -0.01
CA ALA A 339 16.84 -18.25 0.16
C ALA A 339 17.34 -18.80 -1.17
N SER A 340 18.66 -18.82 -1.34
CA SER A 340 19.36 -19.45 -2.46
C SER A 340 19.64 -20.94 -2.25
N GLU A 341 19.26 -21.48 -1.10
CA GLU A 341 19.53 -22.85 -0.71
C GLU A 341 18.24 -23.57 -0.28
N GLN A 342 18.27 -24.89 -0.38
CA GLN A 342 17.16 -25.75 0.03
C GLN A 342 17.67 -26.81 1.01
N SER A 343 17.02 -26.89 2.16
CA SER A 343 17.25 -27.93 3.16
C SER A 343 16.62 -29.25 2.73
N ALA A 344 17.17 -30.37 3.22
CA ALA A 344 16.51 -31.67 3.08
C ALA A 344 15.24 -31.79 3.93
N GLN A 345 15.11 -30.98 4.99
CA GLN A 345 13.97 -31.00 5.89
C GLN A 345 12.86 -30.05 5.47
N VAL A 346 11.62 -30.42 5.75
CA VAL A 346 10.50 -29.45 5.76
C VAL A 346 10.68 -28.50 6.93
N LYS A 347 10.65 -27.19 6.69
CA LYS A 347 10.76 -26.15 7.73
C LYS A 347 9.59 -25.18 7.61
N LEU A 348 8.78 -25.08 8.64
CA LEU A 348 7.61 -24.20 8.69
C LEU A 348 7.73 -23.21 9.85
N LEU A 349 7.26 -21.98 9.62
CA LEU A 349 7.05 -20.97 10.65
C LEU A 349 5.55 -20.88 10.93
N ALA A 350 5.13 -20.96 12.19
CA ALA A 350 3.71 -20.96 12.54
C ALA A 350 3.43 -20.01 13.73
N LEU A 351 2.22 -19.46 13.78
CA LEU A 351 1.78 -18.64 14.91
C LEU A 351 1.37 -19.51 16.11
N PRO A 352 1.73 -19.14 17.36
CA PRO A 352 1.31 -19.84 18.58
C PRO A 352 -0.22 -19.96 18.73
N THR A 353 -0.97 -18.97 18.24
CA THR A 353 -2.44 -18.93 18.33
C THR A 353 -3.13 -19.79 17.28
N ALA A 354 -2.42 -20.21 16.22
CA ALA A 354 -3.01 -20.91 15.09
C ALA A 354 -3.61 -22.27 15.47
N ALA A 355 -3.02 -22.99 16.41
CA ALA A 355 -3.38 -24.39 16.72
C ALA A 355 -3.74 -24.65 18.19
N ALA A 356 -3.79 -23.61 19.03
CA ALA A 356 -3.74 -23.78 20.49
C ALA A 356 -2.60 -24.75 20.87
N TRP A 357 -1.38 -24.42 20.40
CA TRP A 357 -0.18 -25.15 20.80
C TRP A 357 -0.10 -25.09 22.34
N PRO A 358 0.24 -26.21 23.02
CA PRO A 358 0.03 -26.31 24.46
C PRO A 358 0.97 -25.34 25.19
N ALA A 359 0.53 -24.78 26.32
CA ALA A 359 1.45 -24.12 27.24
C ALA A 359 2.50 -25.13 27.74
N ALA A 360 3.71 -24.68 28.07
CA ALA A 360 4.87 -25.54 28.41
C ALA A 360 4.64 -26.51 29.59
N THR A 361 3.54 -26.36 30.33
CA THR A 361 3.36 -26.93 31.67
C THR A 361 2.28 -28.01 31.79
N THR A 362 1.57 -28.37 30.72
CA THR A 362 0.42 -29.31 30.84
C THR A 362 0.56 -30.57 29.98
N VAL A 363 1.06 -31.62 30.65
CA VAL A 363 0.94 -33.06 30.36
C VAL A 363 1.90 -33.67 29.29
N PRO A 364 2.75 -34.65 29.65
CA PRO A 364 3.76 -35.25 28.76
C PRO A 364 3.25 -36.19 27.65
N ASN A 365 1.97 -36.55 27.57
CA ASN A 365 1.57 -37.81 26.88
C ASN A 365 0.30 -37.78 26.01
N GLN A 366 -0.25 -36.63 25.65
CA GLN A 366 -1.24 -36.58 24.56
C GLN A 366 -0.53 -36.27 23.25
N MET A 367 -0.07 -37.33 22.57
CA MET A 367 0.54 -37.20 21.23
C MET A 367 -0.48 -36.60 20.27
N LYS A 368 -0.20 -35.37 19.85
CA LYS A 368 -0.85 -34.78 18.69
C LYS A 368 -0.05 -35.07 17.45
N SER A 369 -0.66 -35.79 16.54
CA SER A 369 -0.16 -35.92 15.20
C SER A 369 -0.32 -34.61 14.43
N VAL A 370 0.56 -34.45 13.44
CA VAL A 370 0.46 -33.41 12.42
C VAL A 370 0.40 -34.11 11.07
N HIS A 371 -0.35 -33.53 10.14
CA HIS A 371 -0.23 -33.84 8.73
C HIS A 371 0.34 -32.61 8.04
N LEU A 372 1.38 -32.78 7.25
CA LEU A 372 1.93 -31.70 6.44
C LEU A 372 2.38 -32.21 5.08
N GLU A 373 2.32 -31.32 4.11
CA GLU A 373 2.81 -31.56 2.75
C GLU A 373 3.34 -30.25 2.19
N VAL A 374 4.62 -30.24 1.81
CA VAL A 374 5.32 -29.09 1.27
C VAL A 374 6.01 -29.50 -0.02
N GLU A 375 5.72 -28.78 -1.10
CA GLU A 375 6.39 -28.91 -2.39
C GLU A 375 7.26 -27.67 -2.64
N ALA A 376 8.54 -27.80 -2.30
CA ALA A 376 9.57 -26.80 -2.52
C ALA A 376 10.47 -27.18 -3.71
N LYS A 377 10.93 -26.17 -4.45
CA LYS A 377 11.79 -26.34 -5.62
C LYS A 377 12.90 -25.30 -5.61
N LEU A 378 14.14 -25.77 -5.44
CA LEU A 378 15.33 -24.98 -5.73
C LEU A 378 15.51 -24.86 -7.23
N ILE A 379 15.49 -23.63 -7.73
CA ILE A 379 15.81 -23.32 -9.13
C ILE A 379 17.22 -22.77 -9.16
N ARG A 380 18.11 -23.50 -9.84
CA ARG A 380 19.50 -23.09 -10.05
C ARG A 380 19.59 -22.20 -11.28
N GLN A 381 20.45 -21.19 -11.24
CA GLN A 381 20.71 -20.29 -12.37
C GLN A 381 19.44 -19.70 -12.99
N TYR A 382 18.46 -19.37 -12.15
CA TYR A 382 17.24 -18.70 -12.56
C TYR A 382 17.61 -17.36 -13.19
N GLN A 383 17.18 -17.13 -14.43
CA GLN A 383 17.46 -15.90 -15.16
C GLN A 383 16.48 -14.80 -14.75
N THR A 384 17.02 -13.65 -14.36
CA THR A 384 16.29 -12.43 -13.97
C THR A 384 17.00 -11.20 -14.56
N GLN A 385 16.59 -10.00 -14.18
CA GLN A 385 17.13 -8.76 -14.72
C GLN A 385 17.01 -7.56 -13.79
N ASN A 386 17.89 -6.58 -14.00
CA ASN A 386 17.63 -5.20 -13.63
C ASN A 386 17.04 -4.45 -14.83
N LEU A 387 16.32 -3.36 -14.56
CA LEU A 387 15.88 -2.42 -15.58
C LEU A 387 16.56 -1.06 -15.42
N ALA A 388 16.99 -0.45 -16.53
CA ALA A 388 17.73 0.80 -16.51
C ALA A 388 17.31 1.74 -17.64
N ALA A 389 16.91 2.95 -17.26
CA ALA A 389 16.56 4.04 -18.17
C ALA A 389 17.27 5.34 -17.78
N ILE A 390 17.37 6.29 -18.71
CA ILE A 390 18.04 7.58 -18.50
C ILE A 390 17.28 8.73 -19.15
N VAL A 391 17.28 9.88 -18.47
CA VAL A 391 17.02 11.20 -19.05
C VAL A 391 18.35 11.94 -19.11
N ARG A 392 18.77 12.34 -20.31
CA ARG A 392 20.06 13.02 -20.51
C ARG A 392 20.02 14.47 -20.03
N GLY A 393 21.02 14.83 -19.24
CA GLY A 393 21.22 16.19 -18.74
C GLY A 393 21.39 17.21 -19.86
N SER A 394 21.10 18.47 -19.57
CA SER A 394 21.27 19.60 -20.51
C SER A 394 22.63 20.30 -20.38
N VAL A 395 23.33 20.16 -19.24
CA VAL A 395 24.56 20.90 -18.94
C VAL A 395 25.78 19.97 -18.81
N GLN A 396 25.71 18.94 -17.97
CA GLN A 396 26.77 17.93 -17.83
C GLN A 396 26.18 16.53 -17.99
N PRO A 397 25.97 16.06 -19.24
CA PRO A 397 25.29 14.80 -19.51
C PRO A 397 26.06 13.55 -19.06
N ASP A 398 27.35 13.68 -18.73
CA ASP A 398 28.21 12.58 -18.26
C ASP A 398 28.35 12.51 -16.73
N SER A 399 27.69 13.42 -16.01
CA SER A 399 27.48 13.36 -14.56
C SER A 399 26.09 12.76 -14.29
N PHE A 400 26.01 11.77 -13.40
CA PHE A 400 24.78 11.02 -13.15
C PHE A 400 24.23 11.25 -11.74
N LEU A 401 22.94 11.52 -11.65
CA LEU A 401 22.15 11.33 -10.44
C LEU A 401 21.32 10.07 -10.63
N VAL A 402 21.19 9.24 -9.59
CA VAL A 402 20.54 7.92 -9.71
C VAL A 402 19.37 7.84 -8.74
N ALA A 403 18.18 7.51 -9.25
CA ALA A 403 17.04 7.10 -8.45
C ALA A 403 16.82 5.59 -8.62
N THR A 404 16.66 4.87 -7.51
CA THR A 404 16.53 3.40 -7.51
C THR A 404 15.34 2.92 -6.69
N ALA A 405 14.79 1.78 -7.06
CA ALA A 405 13.80 1.01 -6.29
C ALA A 405 13.90 -0.46 -6.75
N HIS A 406 13.53 -1.44 -5.92
CA HIS A 406 13.39 -2.82 -6.40
C HIS A 406 11.94 -3.13 -6.80
N TYR A 407 11.79 -3.99 -7.80
CA TYR A 407 10.49 -4.36 -8.34
C TYR A 407 10.07 -5.79 -8.01
N ASP A 408 11.00 -6.66 -7.60
CA ASP A 408 10.68 -8.00 -7.14
C ASP A 408 9.99 -7.97 -5.76
N HIS A 409 9.40 -9.10 -5.39
CA HIS A 409 8.89 -9.37 -4.05
C HIS A 409 8.83 -10.90 -3.81
N LEU A 410 8.23 -11.31 -2.70
CA LEU A 410 8.31 -12.68 -2.16
C LEU A 410 7.54 -13.73 -2.99
N GLY A 411 6.62 -13.33 -3.86
CA GLY A 411 5.96 -14.22 -4.81
C GLY A 411 4.81 -15.07 -4.26
N LEU A 412 4.69 -16.29 -4.80
CA LEU A 412 3.73 -17.30 -4.34
C LEU A 412 4.38 -18.23 -3.32
N MET A 413 3.57 -18.62 -2.34
CA MET A 413 3.91 -19.67 -1.40
C MET A 413 2.79 -20.72 -1.37
N GLY A 414 2.99 -21.78 -2.15
CA GLY A 414 1.95 -22.74 -2.49
C GLY A 414 1.05 -22.25 -3.63
N LYS A 415 -0.09 -22.91 -3.84
CA LYS A 415 -0.97 -22.65 -5.00
C LYS A 415 -1.75 -21.33 -4.94
N SER A 416 -2.12 -20.87 -3.74
CA SER A 416 -3.08 -19.78 -3.53
C SER A 416 -2.55 -18.60 -2.73
N THR A 417 -1.56 -18.82 -1.86
CA THR A 417 -1.03 -17.75 -1.02
C THR A 417 0.02 -16.97 -1.80
N TYR A 418 -0.14 -15.65 -1.82
CA TYR A 418 0.81 -14.74 -2.45
C TYR A 418 1.02 -13.51 -1.56
N PHE A 419 2.19 -12.91 -1.71
CA PHE A 419 2.58 -11.70 -1.00
C PHE A 419 2.44 -10.52 -1.97
N PRO A 420 1.54 -9.56 -1.74
CA PRO A 420 1.27 -8.51 -2.74
C PRO A 420 2.39 -7.47 -2.84
N GLY A 421 3.05 -7.14 -1.73
CA GLY A 421 4.16 -6.18 -1.74
C GLY A 421 3.76 -4.78 -2.18
N ALA A 422 2.67 -4.24 -1.63
CA ALA A 422 2.16 -2.94 -2.03
C ALA A 422 3.04 -1.79 -1.53
N ASN A 423 3.39 -1.80 -0.24
CA ASN A 423 4.39 -0.89 0.29
C ASN A 423 5.78 -1.34 -0.15
N ASP A 424 6.04 -2.65 -0.13
CA ASP A 424 7.32 -3.30 -0.38
C ASP A 424 7.37 -4.07 -1.71
N ASN A 425 7.88 -3.51 -2.80
CA ASN A 425 8.22 -2.11 -2.96
C ASN A 425 7.52 -1.47 -4.17
N ALA A 426 6.26 -1.84 -4.39
CA ALA A 426 5.45 -1.21 -5.45
C ALA A 426 5.30 0.31 -5.23
N SER A 427 5.33 0.78 -3.99
CA SER A 427 5.25 2.20 -3.63
C SER A 427 6.52 2.99 -4.02
N GLY A 428 7.73 2.45 -3.78
CA GLY A 428 8.99 3.06 -4.21
C GLY A 428 9.12 3.06 -5.73
N VAL A 429 8.72 1.96 -6.39
CA VAL A 429 8.64 1.89 -7.86
C VAL A 429 7.68 2.95 -8.41
N ALA A 430 6.53 3.16 -7.77
CA ALA A 430 5.61 4.22 -8.17
C ALA A 430 6.27 5.60 -8.08
N LEU A 431 6.92 5.94 -6.96
CA LEU A 431 7.60 7.24 -6.79
C LEU A 431 8.71 7.42 -7.84
N LEU A 432 9.49 6.38 -8.12
CA LEU A 432 10.51 6.39 -9.17
C LEU A 432 9.90 6.68 -10.55
N LEU A 433 8.77 6.06 -10.89
CA LEU A 433 8.07 6.33 -12.15
C LEU A 433 7.49 7.75 -12.22
N GLU A 434 7.05 8.33 -11.09
CA GLU A 434 6.64 9.73 -11.03
C GLU A 434 7.83 10.67 -11.28
N LEU A 435 9.00 10.41 -10.68
CA LEU A 435 10.23 11.16 -10.95
C LEU A 435 10.63 11.03 -12.43
N ALA A 436 10.58 9.83 -12.99
CA ALA A 436 10.87 9.60 -14.40
C ALA A 436 9.91 10.38 -15.31
N ALA A 437 8.61 10.37 -15.01
CA ALA A 437 7.62 11.14 -15.75
C ALA A 437 7.84 12.65 -15.63
N HIS A 438 8.26 13.13 -14.47
CA HIS A 438 8.61 14.54 -14.26
C HIS A 438 9.78 14.95 -15.15
N TYR A 439 10.90 14.24 -15.10
CA TYR A 439 12.13 14.57 -15.84
C TYR A 439 12.03 14.28 -17.35
N ALA A 440 11.13 13.41 -17.78
CA ALA A 440 10.88 13.16 -19.21
C ALA A 440 10.30 14.38 -19.95
N ARG A 441 9.72 15.34 -19.22
CA ARG A 441 9.17 16.57 -19.79
C ARG A 441 10.31 17.53 -20.19
N PRO A 442 10.33 18.08 -21.42
CA PRO A 442 11.39 18.98 -21.88
C PRO A 442 11.67 20.17 -20.95
N GLU A 443 10.63 20.75 -20.36
CA GLU A 443 10.69 21.88 -19.42
C GLU A 443 11.32 21.53 -18.06
N ASN A 444 11.36 20.25 -17.70
CA ASN A 444 11.94 19.76 -16.45
C ASN A 444 13.30 19.08 -16.68
N ARG A 445 13.91 19.28 -17.85
CA ARG A 445 15.14 18.58 -18.21
C ARG A 445 16.25 18.90 -17.19
N PRO A 446 16.86 17.89 -16.55
CA PRO A 446 17.82 18.10 -15.48
C PRO A 446 19.17 18.59 -16.02
N ALA A 447 19.99 19.24 -15.17
CA ALA A 447 21.33 19.68 -15.55
C ALA A 447 22.31 18.50 -15.72
N TYR A 448 22.28 17.56 -14.78
CA TYR A 448 22.95 16.26 -14.84
C TYR A 448 22.02 15.22 -15.44
N SER A 449 22.58 14.14 -16.00
CA SER A 449 21.75 13.01 -16.42
C SER A 449 21.13 12.33 -15.20
N VAL A 450 19.85 11.99 -15.28
CA VAL A 450 19.14 11.25 -14.23
C VAL A 450 18.92 9.82 -14.73
N VAL A 451 19.45 8.86 -13.98
CA VAL A 451 19.33 7.42 -14.23
C VAL A 451 18.27 6.84 -13.30
N PHE A 452 17.38 6.04 -13.87
CA PHE A 452 16.34 5.31 -13.16
C PHE A 452 16.67 3.81 -13.21
N LEU A 453 16.99 3.22 -12.05
CA LEU A 453 17.27 1.79 -11.94
C LEU A 453 16.13 1.10 -11.17
N LEU A 454 15.60 0.03 -11.74
CA LEU A 454 14.66 -0.86 -11.07
C LEU A 454 15.36 -2.21 -10.87
N PHE A 455 15.70 -2.55 -9.64
CA PHE A 455 16.43 -3.77 -9.33
C PHE A 455 15.49 -4.98 -9.21
N GLY A 456 15.93 -6.11 -9.75
CA GLY A 456 15.37 -7.41 -9.40
C GLY A 456 16.19 -8.07 -8.30
N ALA A 457 15.62 -9.05 -7.63
CA ALA A 457 16.30 -9.86 -6.61
C ALA A 457 16.89 -9.06 -5.42
N GLU A 458 16.22 -7.99 -4.99
CA GLU A 458 16.53 -7.32 -3.71
C GLU A 458 16.22 -8.27 -2.55
N GLU A 459 15.06 -8.91 -2.62
CA GLU A 459 14.49 -9.76 -1.56
C GLU A 459 15.23 -11.10 -1.44
N ALA A 460 16.03 -11.43 -2.45
CA ALA A 460 16.94 -12.58 -2.47
C ALA A 460 18.36 -12.22 -1.97
N GLY A 461 18.57 -11.01 -1.45
CA GLY A 461 19.83 -10.57 -0.84
C GLY A 461 20.58 -9.50 -1.65
N LEU A 462 19.89 -8.47 -2.12
CA LEU A 462 20.45 -7.32 -2.86
C LEU A 462 21.21 -7.73 -4.14
N LEU A 463 20.80 -8.82 -4.79
CA LEU A 463 21.57 -9.42 -5.87
C LEU A 463 21.59 -8.55 -7.13
N GLY A 464 20.48 -7.86 -7.44
CA GLY A 464 20.40 -6.96 -8.58
C GLY A 464 21.34 -5.75 -8.45
N SER A 465 21.30 -5.05 -7.32
CA SER A 465 22.19 -3.90 -7.06
C SER A 465 23.66 -4.32 -6.94
N THR A 466 23.94 -5.46 -6.30
CA THR A 466 25.29 -6.04 -6.25
C THR A 466 25.81 -6.36 -7.64
N TYR A 467 24.98 -6.97 -8.51
CA TYR A 467 25.35 -7.26 -9.88
C TYR A 467 25.62 -5.98 -10.68
N PHE A 468 24.80 -4.94 -10.53
CA PHE A 468 25.01 -3.66 -11.19
C PHE A 468 26.34 -3.03 -10.79
N VAL A 469 26.68 -3.00 -9.51
CA VAL A 469 27.95 -2.43 -9.02
C VAL A 469 29.15 -3.17 -9.62
N ALA A 470 29.06 -4.50 -9.76
CA ALA A 470 30.09 -5.30 -10.41
C ALA A 470 30.16 -5.13 -11.93
N HIS A 471 29.02 -4.83 -12.58
CA HIS A 471 28.89 -4.69 -14.04
C HIS A 471 28.14 -3.38 -14.39
N PRO A 472 28.72 -2.22 -14.11
CA PRO A 472 27.96 -0.97 -14.14
C PRO A 472 27.65 -0.53 -15.57
N LEU A 473 26.40 -0.10 -15.81
CA LEU A 473 25.97 0.46 -17.10
C LEU A 473 26.41 1.92 -17.30
N VAL A 474 26.77 2.60 -16.20
CA VAL A 474 27.40 3.93 -16.20
C VAL A 474 28.57 3.92 -15.21
N PRO A 475 29.69 4.61 -15.45
CA PRO A 475 30.83 4.57 -14.54
C PRO A 475 30.43 5.00 -13.12
N LEU A 476 30.72 4.16 -12.11
CA LEU A 476 30.33 4.45 -10.72
C LEU A 476 30.88 5.79 -10.21
N LYS A 477 32.11 6.15 -10.61
CA LYS A 477 32.76 7.43 -10.28
C LYS A 477 32.04 8.65 -10.86
N SER A 478 31.22 8.46 -11.88
CA SER A 478 30.41 9.52 -12.49
C SER A 478 29.05 9.69 -11.80
N ILE A 479 28.67 8.77 -10.91
CA ILE A 479 27.46 8.90 -10.08
C ILE A 479 27.74 9.89 -8.95
N LYS A 480 27.13 11.07 -9.03
CA LYS A 480 27.27 12.14 -8.04
C LYS A 480 26.48 11.86 -6.78
N PHE A 481 25.32 11.22 -6.92
CA PHE A 481 24.50 10.80 -5.79
C PHE A 481 23.48 9.74 -6.21
N LEU A 482 23.13 8.84 -5.29
CA LEU A 482 22.07 7.85 -5.44
C LEU A 482 21.01 8.01 -4.35
N VAL A 483 19.74 7.98 -4.73
CA VAL A 483 18.60 7.88 -3.81
C VAL A 483 17.86 6.58 -4.08
N ASN A 484 17.84 5.69 -3.09
CA ASN A 484 17.06 4.47 -3.08
C ASN A 484 15.70 4.70 -2.40
N LEU A 485 14.64 4.30 -3.08
CA LEU A 485 13.25 4.53 -2.72
C LEU A 485 12.63 3.18 -2.37
N ASP A 486 12.39 2.98 -1.08
CA ASP A 486 11.82 1.73 -0.59
C ASP A 486 10.87 1.98 0.61
N LEU A 487 9.66 1.41 0.58
CA LEU A 487 8.56 1.65 1.53
C LEU A 487 8.06 3.12 1.57
N LEU A 488 7.53 3.62 0.45
CA LEU A 488 7.03 5.00 0.26
C LEU A 488 5.49 5.11 0.34
N GLY A 489 4.80 4.08 0.82
CA GLY A 489 3.35 3.98 0.85
C GLY A 489 2.64 4.69 2.01
N THR A 490 3.37 5.30 2.94
CA THR A 490 2.80 5.94 4.14
C THR A 490 3.34 7.37 4.29
N GLY A 491 3.65 7.84 5.51
CA GLY A 491 4.37 9.10 5.74
C GLY A 491 3.74 10.04 6.75
N GLU A 492 2.74 9.60 7.50
CA GLU A 492 2.09 10.35 8.58
C GLU A 492 3.09 10.78 9.67
N GLN A 493 4.19 10.03 9.82
CA GLN A 493 5.26 10.30 10.80
C GLN A 493 6.56 10.77 10.12
N GLY A 494 6.47 11.21 8.87
CA GLY A 494 7.61 11.61 8.05
C GLY A 494 8.41 10.45 7.47
N ALA A 495 9.72 10.61 7.32
CA ALA A 495 10.59 9.61 6.71
C ALA A 495 11.89 9.39 7.50
N THR A 496 12.57 8.30 7.17
CA THR A 496 13.93 8.02 7.65
C THR A 496 14.88 7.90 6.48
N VAL A 497 16.06 8.51 6.62
CA VAL A 497 17.15 8.53 5.65
C VAL A 497 18.30 7.69 6.20
N VAL A 498 18.45 6.47 5.69
CA VAL A 498 19.62 5.63 5.93
C VAL A 498 20.82 6.21 5.19
N ASN A 499 22.00 6.07 5.80
CA ASN A 499 23.22 6.82 5.48
C ASN A 499 23.15 8.35 5.74
N GLY A 500 22.06 8.89 6.28
CA GLY A 500 22.00 10.31 6.66
C GLY A 500 23.08 10.73 7.67
N LYS A 501 23.50 9.82 8.57
CA LYS A 501 24.63 10.04 9.49
C LYS A 501 26.01 9.77 8.87
N VAL A 502 26.05 9.24 7.65
CA VAL A 502 27.29 8.97 6.90
C VAL A 502 27.60 10.15 5.99
N PHE A 503 26.60 10.64 5.26
CA PHE A 503 26.71 11.80 4.39
C PHE A 503 25.97 13.00 5.01
N GLU A 504 26.56 13.56 6.06
CA GLU A 504 25.91 14.61 6.87
C GLU A 504 25.61 15.87 6.06
N ALA A 505 26.54 16.36 5.24
CA ALA A 505 26.31 17.56 4.43
C ALA A 505 25.15 17.40 3.43
N PRO A 506 25.06 16.32 2.63
CA PRO A 506 23.86 16.03 1.85
C PRO A 506 22.59 15.88 2.69
N TYR A 507 22.66 15.30 3.89
CA TYR A 507 21.49 15.16 4.77
C TYR A 507 21.00 16.51 5.30
N GLN A 508 21.91 17.45 5.62
CA GLN A 508 21.53 18.81 6.02
C GLN A 508 20.84 19.58 4.89
N ARG A 509 21.25 19.39 3.64
CA ARG A 509 20.53 19.97 2.47
C ARG A 509 19.11 19.42 2.37
N LEU A 510 18.97 18.11 2.53
CA LEU A 510 17.67 17.43 2.50
C LEU A 510 16.76 17.90 3.66
N LEU A 511 17.32 18.14 4.85
CA LEU A 511 16.60 18.77 5.97
C LEU A 511 16.13 20.19 5.64
N ALA A 512 17.02 21.03 5.11
CA ALA A 512 16.70 22.41 4.75
C ALA A 512 15.58 22.49 3.70
N LEU A 513 15.63 21.62 2.67
CA LEU A 513 14.56 21.50 1.68
C LEU A 513 13.23 21.06 2.31
N ASN A 514 13.26 20.10 3.22
CA ASN A 514 12.07 19.63 3.90
C ASN A 514 11.44 20.72 4.79
N GLU A 515 12.27 21.51 5.49
CA GLU A 515 11.81 22.62 6.32
C GLU A 515 11.23 23.76 5.47
N ALA A 516 11.92 24.13 4.39
CA ALA A 516 11.50 25.23 3.51
C ALA A 516 10.17 24.96 2.78
N HIS A 517 9.92 23.70 2.42
CA HIS A 517 8.74 23.34 1.62
C HIS A 517 7.69 22.53 2.39
N HIS A 518 7.95 22.22 3.67
CA HIS A 518 7.09 21.40 4.52
C HIS A 518 6.70 20.06 3.86
N TYR A 519 7.66 19.41 3.20
CA TYR A 519 7.40 18.20 2.42
C TYR A 519 6.90 17.03 3.28
N LEU A 520 7.59 16.74 4.38
CA LEU A 520 7.25 15.67 5.31
C LEU A 520 7.26 16.18 6.76
N PRO A 521 6.44 15.62 7.65
CA PRO A 521 6.35 16.05 9.05
C PRO A 521 7.68 16.02 9.81
N ALA A 522 8.54 15.04 9.52
CA ALA A 522 9.83 14.88 10.16
C ALA A 522 10.78 14.03 9.32
N LEU A 523 12.08 14.26 9.47
CA LEU A 523 13.12 13.42 8.90
C LEU A 523 14.03 12.90 10.01
N GLY A 524 14.26 11.58 10.00
CA GLY A 524 15.26 10.95 10.88
C GLY A 524 16.47 10.45 10.09
N ALA A 525 17.67 10.58 10.65
CA ALA A 525 18.88 10.00 10.08
C ALA A 525 19.25 8.66 10.72
N ARG A 526 19.67 7.70 9.91
CA ARG A 526 20.36 6.47 10.34
C ARG A 526 21.78 6.42 9.77
N GLY A 527 22.64 5.63 10.41
CA GLY A 527 23.98 5.33 9.89
C GLY A 527 23.95 4.27 8.80
N ARG A 528 25.14 3.76 8.47
CA ARG A 528 25.37 2.67 7.53
C ARG A 528 24.58 1.40 7.89
N ALA A 529 23.85 0.84 6.93
CA ALA A 529 23.13 -0.42 7.11
C ALA A 529 22.98 -1.19 5.78
N ALA A 530 23.15 -2.51 5.82
CA ALA A 530 22.97 -3.40 4.67
C ALA A 530 21.50 -3.86 4.57
N ASN A 531 20.60 -2.92 4.31
CA ASN A 531 19.15 -3.16 4.45
C ASN A 531 18.30 -2.69 3.27
N SER A 532 18.90 -2.30 2.14
CA SER A 532 18.24 -2.07 0.83
C SER A 532 19.30 -1.74 -0.23
N ASP A 533 18.93 -1.57 -1.50
CA ASP A 533 19.82 -1.49 -2.67
C ASP A 533 20.84 -0.33 -2.70
N HIS A 534 20.68 0.69 -1.86
CA HIS A 534 21.71 1.73 -1.69
C HIS A 534 23.05 1.17 -1.18
N PHE A 535 23.04 0.04 -0.47
CA PHE A 535 24.18 -0.43 0.29
C PHE A 535 25.36 -0.84 -0.61
N PRO A 536 25.21 -1.72 -1.63
CA PRO A 536 26.33 -2.07 -2.52
C PRO A 536 26.98 -0.86 -3.21
N PHE A 537 26.20 0.17 -3.56
CA PHE A 537 26.70 1.40 -4.14
C PHE A 537 27.52 2.21 -3.15
N SER A 538 27.01 2.38 -1.92
CA SER A 538 27.71 3.06 -0.84
C SER A 538 29.04 2.37 -0.51
N GLU A 539 29.07 1.04 -0.50
CA GLU A 539 30.29 0.25 -0.28
C GLU A 539 31.32 0.43 -1.40
N ALA A 540 30.85 0.67 -2.63
CA ALA A 540 31.69 0.97 -3.79
C ALA A 540 32.10 2.46 -3.89
N GLY A 541 31.80 3.28 -2.88
CA GLY A 541 32.20 4.69 -2.80
C GLY A 541 31.25 5.67 -3.47
N VAL A 542 30.06 5.24 -3.91
CA VAL A 542 29.03 6.13 -4.45
C VAL A 542 28.24 6.75 -3.28
N PRO A 543 28.14 8.10 -3.17
CA PRO A 543 27.29 8.73 -2.17
C PRO A 543 25.83 8.30 -2.35
N ALA A 544 25.23 7.72 -1.32
CA ALA A 544 23.91 7.10 -1.45
C ALA A 544 23.06 7.22 -0.19
N PHE A 545 21.78 7.53 -0.38
CA PHE A 545 20.73 7.44 0.63
C PHE A 545 19.74 6.33 0.32
N PHE A 546 19.18 5.74 1.36
CA PHE A 546 17.94 5.00 1.30
C PHE A 546 16.88 5.74 2.12
N ILE A 547 15.74 6.06 1.49
CA ILE A 547 14.62 6.77 2.09
C ILE A 547 13.41 5.85 2.18
N TYR A 548 12.83 5.75 3.37
CA TYR A 548 11.53 5.11 3.62
C TYR A 548 10.60 5.99 4.45
N THR A 549 9.31 5.96 4.14
CA THR A 549 8.27 6.65 4.92
C THR A 549 7.90 5.91 6.20
N ARG A 550 7.45 6.65 7.20
CA ARG A 550 7.02 6.13 8.51
C ARG A 550 5.54 6.42 8.76
N GLY A 551 4.91 5.55 9.54
CA GLY A 551 3.48 5.59 9.84
C GLY A 551 2.73 4.51 9.06
N GLY A 552 1.43 4.38 9.34
CA GLY A 552 0.54 3.46 8.63
C GLY A 552 0.77 1.97 8.92
N SER A 553 0.59 1.15 7.88
CA SER A 553 0.60 -0.32 7.94
C SER A 553 1.95 -0.89 8.40
N THR A 554 1.91 -1.92 9.25
CA THR A 554 3.08 -2.68 9.71
C THR A 554 3.24 -4.03 8.98
N ALA A 555 2.50 -4.21 7.89
CA ALA A 555 2.41 -5.44 7.12
C ALA A 555 3.63 -5.70 6.21
N TYR A 556 4.85 -5.48 6.72
CA TYR A 556 6.09 -5.83 6.00
C TYR A 556 6.24 -7.36 5.86
N HIS A 557 6.60 -7.83 4.66
CA HIS A 557 6.79 -9.25 4.29
C HIS A 557 5.60 -10.15 4.66
N ASP A 558 4.39 -9.61 4.47
CA ASP A 558 3.13 -10.17 4.93
C ASP A 558 2.07 -10.16 3.82
N VAL A 559 1.14 -11.12 3.84
CA VAL A 559 0.02 -11.21 2.88
C VAL A 559 -0.96 -10.01 2.95
N ASN A 560 -0.83 -9.21 4.00
CA ASN A 560 -1.59 -7.98 4.23
C ASN A 560 -0.85 -6.73 3.73
N ASP A 561 0.33 -6.83 3.10
CA ASP A 561 0.96 -5.70 2.40
C ASP A 561 0.18 -5.34 1.14
N ARG A 562 -0.95 -4.66 1.30
CA ARG A 562 -1.97 -4.48 0.27
C ARG A 562 -2.17 -3.00 -0.07
N PRO A 563 -2.55 -2.67 -1.32
CA PRO A 563 -2.76 -1.29 -1.73
C PRO A 563 -3.78 -0.54 -0.86
N GLU A 564 -4.81 -1.25 -0.37
CA GLU A 564 -5.86 -0.68 0.47
C GLU A 564 -5.36 -0.25 1.85
N ALA A 565 -4.22 -0.79 2.30
CA ALA A 565 -3.61 -0.44 3.58
C ALA A 565 -2.70 0.80 3.52
N LEU A 566 -2.50 1.39 2.32
CA LEU A 566 -1.59 2.51 2.10
C LEU A 566 -2.33 3.84 2.06
N SER A 567 -2.04 4.71 3.02
CA SER A 567 -2.56 6.08 3.06
C SER A 567 -2.00 6.93 1.91
N LEU A 568 -0.73 6.71 1.55
CA LEU A 568 0.08 7.58 0.69
C LEU A 568 0.21 9.02 1.23
N ALA A 569 0.03 9.22 2.54
CA ALA A 569 -0.02 10.55 3.15
C ALA A 569 1.25 11.38 2.88
N GLY A 570 2.43 10.76 2.92
CA GLY A 570 3.71 11.42 2.64
C GLY A 570 4.18 11.30 1.20
N PHE A 571 3.42 10.66 0.29
CA PHE A 571 3.92 10.31 -1.04
C PHE A 571 4.28 11.55 -1.88
N ALA A 572 3.37 12.53 -1.95
CA ALA A 572 3.61 13.78 -2.68
C ALA A 572 4.77 14.59 -2.07
N GLY A 573 4.87 14.59 -0.73
CA GLY A 573 5.96 15.21 0.00
C GLY A 573 7.32 14.57 -0.30
N ALA A 574 7.39 13.24 -0.22
CA ALA A 574 8.58 12.48 -0.56
C ALA A 574 9.01 12.70 -2.02
N PHE A 575 8.05 12.75 -2.96
CA PHE A 575 8.31 13.08 -4.36
C PHE A 575 8.95 14.47 -4.50
N GLY A 576 8.34 15.50 -3.91
CA GLY A 576 8.85 16.87 -3.96
C GLY A 576 10.24 17.01 -3.34
N LEU A 577 10.44 16.39 -2.18
CA LEU A 577 11.72 16.38 -1.47
C LEU A 577 12.84 15.74 -2.28
N VAL A 578 12.60 14.56 -2.85
CA VAL A 578 13.60 13.86 -3.66
C VAL A 578 13.88 14.63 -4.95
N ARG A 579 12.84 15.12 -5.64
CA ARG A 579 12.99 15.93 -6.85
C ARG A 579 13.86 17.16 -6.62
N ASP A 580 13.56 17.94 -5.59
CA ASP A 580 14.29 19.18 -5.32
C ASP A 580 15.71 18.92 -4.84
N PHE A 581 15.91 17.88 -4.04
CA PHE A 581 17.24 17.44 -3.63
C PHE A 581 18.11 17.05 -4.81
N LEU A 582 17.59 16.26 -5.75
CA LEU A 582 18.31 15.90 -6.98
C LEU A 582 18.59 17.15 -7.84
N ASN A 583 17.63 18.06 -7.97
CA ASN A 583 17.81 19.30 -8.73
C ASN A 583 18.89 20.20 -8.12
N GLU A 584 18.92 20.37 -6.80
CA GLU A 584 19.93 21.16 -6.10
C GLU A 584 21.34 20.56 -6.29
N LEU A 585 21.47 19.24 -6.18
CA LEU A 585 22.73 18.55 -6.45
C LEU A 585 23.20 18.71 -7.90
N GLY A 586 22.27 18.77 -8.86
CA GLY A 586 22.57 19.03 -10.27
C GLY A 586 22.93 20.49 -10.58
N ALA A 587 22.53 21.44 -9.74
CA ALA A 587 22.81 22.85 -9.90
C ALA A 587 24.16 23.28 -9.29
N ALA A 588 24.72 22.48 -8.37
CA ALA A 588 26.01 22.75 -7.74
C ALA A 588 27.15 22.67 -8.77
N ARG A 589 27.80 23.82 -9.01
CA ARG A 589 28.99 23.97 -9.86
C ARG A 589 30.26 23.55 -9.15
#